data_AF-A0A967SS05-F1
#
_entry.id   AF-A0A967SS05-F1
#
_cell.length_a   1.000
_cell.length_b   1.000
_cell.length_c   1.000
_cell.angle_alpha   90.00
_cell.angle_beta   90.00
_cell.angle_gamma   90.00
#
_symmetry.space_group_name_H-M   'P 1'
#
loop_
_entity.id
_entity.type
_entity.pdbx_description
1 polymer ?
#
loop_
_entity_poly.entity_id
_entity_poly.type
_entity_poly.pdbx_seq_one_letter_code
_entity_poly.pdbx_strand_id
1 'polypeptide(L)'
;MTRIAAGLGALAVASAALACGDPTGVQPITELPRALTVQELEVIDGSNAFAFGLLREVRAARPDSPNTFLSPLSASMALGMTLNGADGETWTQMRDVLGFAGMEETEVNDAYRSLIALLLELDPA
;
A
#
# COMPACT_ATOMS: atom_id res chain seq x y z
N MET A 1 -70.57 28.90 -21.31
CA MET A 1 -70.48 30.31 -20.90
C MET A 1 -69.58 30.37 -19.66
N THR A 2 -68.49 31.14 -19.74
CA THR A 2 -67.59 31.59 -18.64
C THR A 2 -66.80 30.48 -17.92
N ARG A 3 -65.46 30.49 -17.78
CA ARG A 3 -64.43 31.56 -17.77
C ARG A 3 -63.07 31.00 -18.24
N ILE A 4 -62.33 31.79 -19.02
CA ILE A 4 -60.92 31.59 -19.33
C ILE A 4 -60.10 32.06 -18.12
N ALA A 5 -59.30 31.18 -17.54
CA ALA A 5 -58.31 31.53 -16.52
C ALA A 5 -56.92 31.52 -17.16
N ALA A 6 -56.35 32.71 -17.27
CA ALA A 6 -54.96 32.94 -17.63
C ALA A 6 -54.04 32.48 -16.49
N GLY A 7 -52.94 31.83 -16.85
CA GLY A 7 -51.86 31.50 -15.93
C GLY A 7 -50.53 31.42 -16.69
N LEU A 8 -49.89 32.57 -16.88
CA LEU A 8 -48.45 32.64 -17.15
C LEU A 8 -47.73 31.97 -15.98
N GLY A 9 -46.95 30.92 -16.26
CA GLY A 9 -46.21 30.20 -15.23
C GLY A 9 -44.88 29.66 -15.77
N ALA A 10 -43.85 30.50 -15.64
CA ALA A 10 -42.45 30.16 -15.39
C ALA A 10 -41.77 29.08 -16.26
N LEU A 11 -41.03 29.62 -17.24
CA LEU A 11 -39.63 29.32 -17.55
C LEU A 11 -38.88 28.40 -16.56
N ALA A 12 -38.29 27.33 -17.10
CA ALA A 12 -37.05 26.65 -16.70
C ALA A 12 -36.87 26.17 -15.26
N VAL A 13 -36.99 24.84 -15.05
CA VAL A 13 -36.26 24.10 -14.01
C VAL A 13 -35.80 22.79 -14.67
N ALA A 14 -34.63 22.82 -15.30
CA ALA A 14 -33.37 22.37 -14.73
C ALA A 14 -33.15 20.87 -14.97
N SER A 15 -32.42 20.62 -16.05
CA SER A 15 -31.80 19.37 -16.46
C SER A 15 -30.99 18.74 -15.32
N ALA A 16 -31.64 17.99 -14.44
CA ALA A 16 -31.00 17.25 -13.34
C ALA A 16 -30.42 15.89 -13.80
N ALA A 17 -29.87 15.81 -15.01
CA ALA A 17 -29.32 14.57 -15.58
C ALA A 17 -27.79 14.59 -15.76
N LEU A 18 -27.10 15.60 -15.22
CA LEU A 18 -25.64 15.71 -15.28
C LEU A 18 -25.10 16.14 -13.90
N ALA A 19 -25.51 15.42 -12.85
CA ALA A 19 -24.82 15.52 -11.58
C ALA A 19 -23.56 14.65 -11.64
N CYS A 20 -22.43 15.35 -11.80
CA CYS A 20 -21.03 14.97 -11.75
C CYS A 20 -20.71 13.57 -11.18
N GLY A 21 -20.32 12.64 -12.06
CA GLY A 21 -19.32 11.66 -11.67
C GLY A 21 -17.99 12.37 -11.55
N ASP A 22 -17.37 12.33 -10.38
CA ASP A 22 -16.05 12.91 -10.14
C ASP A 22 -15.04 12.18 -11.06
N PRO A 23 -14.42 12.84 -12.05
CA PRO A 23 -13.48 12.19 -12.97
C PRO A 23 -12.18 11.78 -12.26
N THR A 24 -12.04 12.10 -10.98
CA THR A 24 -10.90 11.76 -10.12
C THR A 24 -11.09 10.46 -9.34
N GLY A 25 -12.18 9.71 -9.58
CA GLY A 25 -12.48 8.48 -8.85
C GLY A 25 -11.42 7.40 -9.05
N VAL A 26 -10.45 7.34 -8.12
CA VAL A 26 -9.50 6.24 -7.98
C VAL A 26 -10.30 4.94 -7.99
N GLN A 27 -10.12 4.14 -9.03
CA GLN A 27 -10.78 2.84 -9.11
C GLN A 27 -10.12 1.90 -8.09
N PRO A 28 -10.88 1.10 -7.34
CA PRO A 28 -10.31 0.13 -6.43
C PRO A 28 -9.41 -0.85 -7.19
N ILE A 29 -8.22 -1.13 -6.64
CA ILE A 29 -7.37 -2.21 -7.14
C ILE A 29 -8.04 -3.53 -6.77
N THR A 30 -8.60 -4.24 -7.75
CA THR A 30 -9.27 -5.53 -7.55
C THR A 30 -8.40 -6.74 -7.90
N GLU A 31 -7.34 -6.52 -8.68
CA GLU A 31 -6.40 -7.54 -9.13
C GLU A 31 -4.99 -6.98 -9.29
N LEU A 32 -3.99 -7.85 -9.25
CA LEU A 32 -2.61 -7.48 -9.56
C LEU A 32 -2.40 -7.47 -11.08
N PRO A 33 -1.61 -6.53 -11.64
CA PRO A 33 -1.32 -6.47 -13.07
C PRO A 33 -0.48 -7.66 -13.57
N ARG A 34 0.13 -8.42 -12.65
CA ARG A 34 0.84 -9.67 -12.92
C ARG A 34 0.78 -10.62 -11.72
N ALA A 35 1.05 -11.89 -11.97
CA ALA A 35 1.26 -12.86 -10.91
C ALA A 35 2.55 -12.54 -10.11
N LEU A 36 2.52 -12.89 -8.83
CA LEU A 36 3.69 -12.85 -7.96
C LEU A 36 4.55 -14.10 -8.17
N THR A 37 5.86 -13.91 -8.12
CA THR A 37 6.84 -15.01 -8.10
C THR A 37 6.91 -15.65 -6.72
N VAL A 38 7.56 -16.82 -6.63
CA VAL A 38 7.76 -17.52 -5.35
C VAL A 38 8.60 -16.66 -4.39
N GLN A 39 9.68 -16.05 -4.88
CA GLN A 39 10.56 -15.18 -4.08
C GLN A 39 9.82 -13.94 -3.57
N GLU A 40 8.92 -13.36 -4.38
CA GLU A 40 8.09 -12.24 -3.92
C GLU A 40 7.14 -12.65 -2.80
N LEU A 41 6.54 -13.84 -2.89
CA LEU A 41 5.68 -14.37 -1.83
C LEU A 41 6.48 -14.62 -0.54
N GLU A 42 7.69 -15.18 -0.64
CA GLU A 42 8.57 -15.39 0.50
C GLU A 42 9.00 -14.06 1.16
N VAL A 43 9.37 -13.05 0.36
CA VAL A 43 9.67 -11.71 0.88
C VAL A 43 8.43 -11.08 1.52
N ILE A 44 7.25 -11.20 0.92
CA ILE A 44 6.00 -10.69 1.49
C ILE A 44 5.73 -11.33 2.86
N ASP A 45 5.84 -12.65 2.96
CA ASP A 45 5.60 -13.37 4.21
C ASP A 45 6.61 -12.98 5.30
N GLY A 46 7.91 -12.94 4.94
CA GLY A 46 8.98 -12.50 5.83
C GLY A 46 8.81 -11.05 6.29
N SER A 47 8.58 -10.12 5.36
CA SER A 47 8.36 -8.70 5.65
C SER A 47 7.09 -8.46 6.48
N ASN A 48 6.04 -9.26 6.30
CA ASN A 48 4.84 -9.19 7.12
C ASN A 48 5.10 -9.66 8.56
N ALA A 49 5.84 -10.75 8.73
CA ALA A 49 6.25 -11.22 10.06
C ALA A 49 7.11 -10.16 10.77
N PHE A 50 8.09 -9.60 10.08
CA PHE A 50 8.89 -8.47 10.55
C PHE A 50 8.00 -7.26 10.90
N ALA A 51 7.01 -6.93 10.08
CA ALA A 51 6.12 -5.78 10.30
C ALA A 51 5.33 -5.88 11.60
N PHE A 52 4.74 -7.04 11.88
CA PHE A 52 4.02 -7.26 13.14
C PHE A 52 4.96 -7.32 14.35
N GLY A 53 6.17 -7.87 14.17
CA GLY A 53 7.22 -7.81 15.18
C GLY A 53 7.60 -6.37 15.53
N LEU A 54 7.93 -5.57 14.51
CA LEU A 54 8.30 -4.17 14.65
C LEU A 54 7.18 -3.35 15.31
N LEU A 55 5.92 -3.54 14.87
CA LEU A 55 4.78 -2.86 15.49
C LEU A 55 4.70 -3.21 16.99
N ARG A 56 4.86 -4.48 17.37
CA ARG A 56 4.83 -4.91 18.77
C ARG A 56 5.93 -4.22 19.60
N GLU A 57 7.16 -4.22 19.10
CA GLU A 57 8.29 -3.58 19.78
C GLU A 57 8.09 -2.06 19.92
N VAL A 58 7.61 -1.40 18.86
CA VAL A 58 7.33 0.05 18.91
C VAL A 58 6.21 0.37 19.90
N ARG A 59 5.16 -0.45 19.99
CA ARG A 59 4.09 -0.30 20.99
C ARG A 59 4.60 -0.51 22.41
N ALA A 60 5.40 -1.55 22.63
CA ALA A 60 5.99 -1.83 23.94
C ALA A 60 6.93 -0.71 24.40
N ALA A 61 7.69 -0.12 23.48
CA ALA A 61 8.59 1.00 23.76
C ALA A 61 7.88 2.34 24.02
N ARG A 62 6.59 2.45 23.66
CA ARG A 62 5.79 3.69 23.78
C ARG A 62 4.40 3.41 24.36
N PRO A 63 4.29 2.89 25.59
CA PRO A 63 3.02 2.44 26.17
C PRO A 63 1.98 3.57 26.35
N ASP A 64 2.44 4.80 26.58
CA ASP A 64 1.57 5.95 26.82
C ASP A 64 1.17 6.68 25.52
N SER A 65 1.69 6.26 24.36
CA SER A 65 1.38 6.91 23.09
C SER A 65 0.00 6.44 22.60
N PRO A 66 -0.99 7.34 22.48
CA PRO A 66 -2.33 6.96 22.04
C PRO A 66 -2.34 6.43 20.60
N ASN A 67 -1.37 6.88 19.79
CA ASN A 67 -1.26 6.52 18.38
C ASN A 67 0.12 5.92 18.09
N THR A 68 0.17 4.99 17.13
CA THR A 68 1.41 4.59 16.45
C THR A 68 1.06 4.41 15.00
N PHE A 69 1.90 5.00 14.17
CA PHE A 69 1.85 4.93 12.74
C PHE A 69 3.28 4.69 12.27
N LEU A 70 3.47 3.70 11.41
CA LEU A 70 4.75 3.38 10.81
C LEU A 70 4.52 2.77 9.44
N SER A 71 5.55 2.81 8.60
CA SER A 71 5.61 2.05 7.35
C SER A 71 6.60 0.89 7.53
N PRO A 72 6.13 -0.33 7.84
CA PRO A 72 7.01 -1.47 7.99
C PRO A 72 7.75 -1.84 6.70
N LEU A 73 7.10 -1.66 5.54
CA LEU A 73 7.73 -1.84 4.23
C LEU A 73 8.97 -0.95 4.09
N SER A 74 8.84 0.34 4.43
CA SER A 74 9.97 1.27 4.36
C SER A 74 11.11 0.87 5.31
N ALA A 75 10.78 0.47 6.54
CA ALA A 75 11.78 0.02 7.50
C ALA A 75 12.50 -1.26 7.02
N SER A 76 11.74 -2.24 6.51
CA SER A 76 12.25 -3.51 5.99
C SER A 76 13.18 -3.27 4.80
N MET A 77 12.79 -2.40 3.86
CA MET A 77 13.62 -2.03 2.71
C MET A 77 14.90 -1.29 3.10
N ALA A 78 14.82 -0.33 4.03
CA ALA A 78 16.00 0.40 4.52
C ALA A 78 17.02 -0.54 5.17
N LEU A 79 16.53 -1.46 6.00
CA LEU A 79 17.36 -2.49 6.61
C LEU A 79 17.85 -3.54 5.59
N GLY A 80 17.07 -3.86 4.55
CA GLY A 80 17.49 -4.70 3.43
C GLY A 80 18.65 -4.09 2.65
N MET A 81 18.61 -2.78 2.37
CA MET A 81 19.78 -2.08 1.80
C MET A 81 21.00 -2.13 2.72
N THR A 82 20.78 -2.07 4.04
CA THR A 82 21.85 -2.17 5.03
C THR A 82 22.41 -3.61 5.11
N LEU A 83 21.56 -4.63 4.95
CA LEU A 83 21.93 -6.04 4.93
C LEU A 83 22.94 -6.34 3.81
N ASN A 84 22.77 -5.74 2.62
CA ASN A 84 23.73 -5.87 1.51
C ASN A 84 25.16 -5.37 1.85
N GLY A 85 25.30 -4.54 2.88
CA GLY A 85 26.60 -4.05 3.37
C GLY A 85 27.09 -4.78 4.63
N ALA A 86 26.31 -5.69 5.19
CA ALA A 86 26.66 -6.45 6.38
C ALA A 86 27.43 -7.73 6.02
N ASP A 87 28.19 -8.28 6.97
CA ASP A 87 28.94 -9.53 6.80
C ASP A 87 28.86 -10.39 8.08
N GLY A 88 29.16 -11.68 7.94
CA GLY A 88 29.27 -12.66 9.03
C GLY A 88 28.04 -12.73 9.93
N GLU A 89 28.26 -12.57 11.23
CA GLU A 89 27.20 -12.66 12.24
C GLU A 89 26.18 -11.53 12.09
N THR A 90 26.62 -10.31 11.75
CA THR A 90 25.72 -9.17 11.54
C THR A 90 24.78 -9.44 10.37
N TRP A 91 25.31 -9.96 9.25
CA TRP A 91 24.50 -10.34 8.10
C TRP A 91 23.45 -11.39 8.48
N THR A 92 23.88 -12.45 9.19
CA THR A 92 23.01 -13.55 9.59
C THR A 92 21.86 -13.06 10.47
N GLN A 93 22.18 -12.31 11.54
CA GLN A 93 21.16 -11.79 12.45
C GLN A 93 20.18 -10.84 11.77
N MET A 94 20.67 -9.95 10.91
CA MET A 94 19.81 -9.02 10.17
C MET A 94 18.87 -9.75 9.22
N ARG A 95 19.39 -10.72 8.45
CA ARG A 95 18.60 -11.53 7.53
C ARG A 95 17.48 -12.28 8.26
N ASP A 96 17.81 -12.86 9.40
CA ASP A 96 16.87 -13.64 10.20
C ASP A 96 15.77 -12.75 10.80
N VAL A 97 16.13 -11.57 11.34
CA VAL A 97 15.16 -10.60 11.89
C VAL A 97 14.22 -10.06 10.81
N LEU A 98 14.73 -9.84 9.60
CA LEU A 98 13.93 -9.38 8.45
C LEU A 98 13.00 -10.47 7.89
N GLY A 99 13.16 -11.73 8.33
CA GLY A 99 12.34 -12.85 7.88
C GLY A 99 12.81 -13.48 6.57
N PHE A 100 14.08 -13.26 6.17
CA PHE A 100 14.65 -13.78 4.92
C PHE A 100 15.60 -14.96 5.15
N ALA A 101 15.45 -15.66 6.27
CA ALA A 101 16.25 -16.83 6.58
C ALA A 101 16.09 -17.89 5.48
N GLY A 102 17.20 -18.32 4.89
CA GLY A 102 17.22 -19.31 3.80
C GLY A 102 17.10 -18.72 2.39
N MET A 103 16.92 -17.40 2.26
CA MET A 103 17.02 -16.70 0.98
C MET A 103 18.44 -16.20 0.74
N GLU A 104 18.84 -16.19 -0.53
CA GLU A 104 20.07 -15.56 -1.00
C GLU A 104 19.87 -14.05 -1.16
N GLU A 105 20.95 -13.28 -1.03
CA GLU A 105 20.91 -11.81 -1.10
C GLU A 105 20.29 -11.32 -2.43
N THR A 106 20.64 -11.97 -3.54
CA THR A 106 20.10 -11.61 -4.86
C THR A 106 18.60 -11.85 -4.95
N GLU A 107 18.07 -12.90 -4.31
CA GLU A 107 16.64 -13.20 -4.32
C GLU A 107 15.84 -12.14 -3.58
N VAL A 108 16.34 -11.70 -2.41
CA VAL A 108 15.74 -10.62 -1.62
C VAL A 108 15.75 -9.31 -2.40
N ASN A 109 16.89 -8.97 -3.02
CA ASN A 109 17.05 -7.73 -3.78
C ASN A 109 16.17 -7.68 -5.04
N ASP A 110 16.08 -8.80 -5.77
CA ASP A 110 15.26 -8.89 -6.98
C ASP A 110 13.76 -8.86 -6.65
N ALA A 111 13.34 -9.55 -5.58
CA ALA A 111 11.98 -9.49 -5.08
C ALA A 111 11.60 -8.07 -4.65
N TYR A 112 12.46 -7.37 -3.88
CA TYR A 112 12.20 -5.98 -3.52
C TYR A 112 12.06 -5.06 -4.73
N ARG A 113 13.00 -5.14 -5.68
CA ARG A 113 12.95 -4.33 -6.90
C ARG A 113 11.64 -4.56 -7.66
N SER A 114 11.24 -5.83 -7.80
CA SER A 114 10.04 -6.24 -8.52
C SER A 114 8.75 -5.80 -7.82
N LEU A 115 8.69 -5.92 -6.49
CA LEU A 115 7.55 -5.47 -5.68
C LEU A 115 7.41 -3.95 -5.66
N ILE A 116 8.51 -3.20 -5.58
CA ILE A 116 8.46 -1.73 -5.62
C ILE A 116 7.94 -1.25 -6.97
N ALA A 117 8.42 -1.83 -8.07
CA ALA A 117 7.92 -1.51 -9.41
C ALA A 117 6.41 -1.80 -9.52
N LEU A 118 5.97 -2.95 -9.00
CA LEU A 118 4.56 -3.34 -8.96
C LEU A 118 3.70 -2.35 -8.16
N LEU A 119 4.16 -1.94 -6.97
CA LEU A 119 3.43 -1.00 -6.13
C LEU A 119 3.34 0.40 -6.76
N LEU A 120 4.37 0.83 -7.48
CA LEU A 120 4.36 2.10 -8.21
C LEU A 120 3.44 2.05 -9.44
N GLU A 121 3.34 0.92 -10.13
CA GLU A 121 2.38 0.74 -11.24
C GLU A 121 0.92 0.81 -10.77
N LEU A 122 0.67 0.38 -9.53
CA LEU A 122 -0.64 0.42 -8.90
C LEU A 122 -1.05 1.82 -8.40
N ASP A 123 -0.10 2.77 -8.30
CA ASP A 123 -0.38 4.14 -7.83
C ASP A 123 -0.97 4.99 -8.97
N PRO A 124 -2.22 5.50 -8.83
CA PRO A 124 -2.82 6.38 -9.83
C PRO A 124 -2.01 7.67 -9.99
N ALA A 125 -1.76 8.09 -11.24
CA ALA A 125 -1.02 9.31 -11.59
C ALA A 125 -1.78 10.61 -11.26
#